data_AF-A0A820FVB6-F1
#
_entry.id   AF-A0A820FVB6-F1
#
_cell.length_a   1.000
_cell.length_b   1.000
_cell.length_c   1.000
_cell.angle_alpha   90.00
_cell.angle_beta   90.00
_cell.angle_gamma   90.00
#
_symmetry.space_group_name_H-M   'P 1'
#
loop_
_entity.id
_entity.type
_entity.pdbx_description
1 polymer ?
#
loop_
_entity_poly.entity_id
_entity_poly.type
_entity_poly.pdbx_seq_one_letter_code
_entity_poly.pdbx_strand_id
1 'polypeptide(L)'
;MSAVSVSPSPIHVRMIEDGWLESNLDITYPLELRGIITESEYQESINKINRAIQVNKVLTIFCTIIMCTIIGTICSIIALLRIKSKRMERLKEAVAEESSKYSSRSPIPCRWRLDLIQNFLPERTPLTVIC
;
A
#
# COMPACT_ATOMS: atom_id res chain seq x y z
N MET A 1 17.15 1.75 -72.51
CA MET A 1 17.13 2.25 -71.11
C MET A 1 16.11 1.43 -70.37
N SER A 2 16.54 0.44 -69.58
CA SER A 2 15.66 -0.46 -68.85
C SER A 2 15.46 0.06 -67.44
N ALA A 3 14.21 0.29 -67.05
CA ALA A 3 13.84 0.71 -65.70
C ALA A 3 13.99 -0.50 -64.75
N VAL A 4 14.86 -0.38 -63.76
CA VAL A 4 14.99 -1.35 -62.67
C VAL A 4 13.92 -1.01 -61.63
N SER A 5 12.85 -1.81 -61.57
CA SER A 5 11.83 -1.72 -60.53
C SER A 5 12.37 -2.38 -59.26
N VAL A 6 12.73 -1.57 -58.27
CA VAL A 6 13.08 -2.05 -56.92
C VAL A 6 11.77 -2.33 -56.18
N SER A 7 11.46 -3.61 -55.98
CA SER A 7 10.33 -4.04 -55.15
C SER A 7 10.63 -3.76 -53.68
N PRO A 8 9.76 -3.07 -52.92
CA PRO A 8 9.95 -2.92 -51.48
C PRO A 8 9.77 -4.28 -50.79
N SER A 9 10.83 -4.76 -50.14
CA SER A 9 10.77 -5.95 -49.29
C SER A 9 9.84 -5.67 -48.10
N PRO A 10 8.94 -6.61 -47.74
CA PRO A 10 8.04 -6.43 -46.61
C PRO A 10 8.85 -6.40 -45.30
N ILE A 11 8.72 -5.29 -44.56
CA ILE A 11 9.24 -5.16 -43.20
C ILE A 11 8.47 -6.13 -42.32
N HIS A 12 9.08 -7.26 -42.00
CA HIS A 12 8.49 -8.31 -41.18
C HIS A 12 8.55 -7.88 -39.71
N VAL A 13 7.58 -7.08 -39.26
CA VAL A 13 7.41 -6.74 -37.85
C VAL A 13 6.92 -7.99 -37.13
N ARG A 14 7.84 -8.82 -36.59
CA ARG A 14 7.48 -9.87 -35.63
C ARG A 14 7.01 -9.19 -34.35
N MET A 15 5.70 -9.18 -34.12
CA MET A 15 5.17 -8.97 -32.78
C MET A 15 5.60 -10.17 -31.92
N ILE A 16 6.50 -9.94 -30.99
CA ILE A 16 6.89 -10.93 -29.97
C ILE A 16 5.84 -10.84 -28.87
N GLU A 17 4.83 -11.72 -28.97
CA GLU A 17 4.04 -12.18 -27.83
C GLU A 17 4.98 -13.01 -26.95
N ASP A 18 5.68 -12.37 -26.02
CA ASP A 18 6.06 -12.94 -24.72
C ASP A 18 6.87 -11.90 -23.93
N GLY A 19 6.43 -11.64 -22.69
CA GLY A 19 6.77 -10.50 -21.85
C GLY A 19 8.20 -10.43 -21.30
N TRP A 20 9.21 -10.84 -22.06
CA TRP A 20 10.62 -10.62 -21.77
C TRP A 20 11.30 -10.03 -23.00
N LEU A 21 11.16 -8.71 -23.15
CA LEU A 21 11.94 -7.92 -24.09
C LEU A 21 13.39 -7.89 -23.57
N GLU A 22 14.18 -8.90 -23.95
CA GLU A 22 15.63 -8.75 -24.07
C GLU A 22 15.86 -7.57 -25.03
N SER A 23 15.95 -6.38 -24.46
CA SER A 23 16.22 -5.15 -25.18
C SER A 23 17.71 -5.04 -25.51
N ASN A 24 18.30 -6.14 -25.97
CA ASN A 24 19.51 -6.09 -26.75
C ASN A 24 19.03 -5.75 -28.17
N LEU A 25 18.74 -4.46 -28.39
CA LEU A 25 18.63 -3.96 -29.77
C LEU A 25 19.90 -4.42 -30.48
N ASP A 26 19.72 -5.12 -31.60
CA ASP A 26 20.81 -5.63 -32.41
C ASP A 26 21.77 -4.46 -32.71
N ILE A 27 22.97 -4.52 -32.14
CA ILE A 27 23.97 -3.43 -32.19
C ILE A 27 24.58 -3.33 -33.60
N THR A 28 24.21 -4.25 -34.49
CA THR A 28 24.68 -4.36 -35.86
C THR A 28 24.29 -3.11 -36.65
N TYR A 29 25.30 -2.33 -37.04
CA TYR A 29 25.11 -1.12 -37.83
C TYR A 29 24.47 -1.45 -39.19
N PRO A 30 23.31 -0.87 -39.52
CA PRO A 30 22.61 -1.18 -40.76
C PRO A 30 23.35 -0.62 -41.99
N LEU A 31 23.53 -1.48 -43.00
CA LEU A 31 24.25 -1.16 -44.24
C LEU A 31 23.63 0.03 -45.03
N GLU A 32 22.34 0.27 -44.86
CA GLU A 32 21.57 1.31 -45.54
C GLU A 32 21.89 2.73 -45.04
N LEU A 33 22.45 2.86 -43.82
CA LEU A 33 22.81 4.14 -43.22
C LEU A 33 24.24 4.58 -43.54
N ARG A 34 24.99 3.73 -44.25
CA ARG A 34 26.40 3.94 -44.58
C ARG A 34 26.56 5.18 -45.48
N GLY A 35 27.11 6.25 -44.91
CA GLY A 35 27.35 7.53 -45.59
C GLY A 35 26.38 8.66 -45.21
N ILE A 36 25.31 8.37 -44.48
CA ILE A 36 24.38 9.38 -43.94
C ILE A 36 24.76 9.74 -42.50
N ILE A 37 25.05 8.73 -41.68
CA ILE A 37 25.41 8.88 -40.25
C ILE A 37 26.67 8.06 -39.97
N THR A 38 27.57 8.56 -39.13
CA THR A 38 28.77 7.80 -38.75
C THR A 38 28.42 6.68 -37.76
N GLU A 39 29.17 5.58 -37.78
CA GLU A 39 28.94 4.44 -36.88
C GLU A 39 28.99 4.85 -35.39
N SER A 40 29.85 5.81 -35.04
CA SER A 40 29.93 6.37 -33.68
C SER A 40 28.66 7.10 -33.25
N GLU A 41 28.05 7.90 -34.12
CA GLU A 41 26.80 8.62 -33.82
C GLU A 41 25.62 7.67 -33.67
N TYR A 42 25.59 6.61 -34.49
CA TYR A 42 24.59 5.55 -34.37
C TYR A 42 24.71 4.83 -33.02
N GLN A 43 25.92 4.41 -32.65
CA GLN A 43 26.17 3.76 -31.35
C GLN A 43 25.80 4.67 -30.18
N GLU A 44 26.10 5.97 -30.26
CA GLU A 44 25.72 6.92 -29.22
C GLU A 44 24.19 7.03 -29.07
N SER A 45 23.46 7.06 -30.18
CA SER A 45 21.99 7.10 -30.19
C SER A 45 21.38 5.84 -29.57
N ILE A 46 21.84 4.66 -29.99
CA ILE A 46 21.38 3.38 -29.43
C ILE A 46 21.67 3.31 -27.93
N ASN A 47 22.85 3.76 -27.49
CA ASN A 47 23.20 3.80 -26.07
C ASN A 47 22.30 4.76 -25.27
N LYS A 48 21.97 5.93 -25.82
CA LYS A 48 21.02 6.87 -25.19
C LYS A 48 19.63 6.24 -25.05
N ILE A 49 19.14 5.57 -26.11
CA ILE A 49 17.83 4.89 -26.11
C ILE A 49 17.82 3.75 -25.09
N ASN A 50 18.83 2.88 -25.12
CA ASN A 50 18.93 1.76 -24.19
C ASN A 50 18.99 2.22 -22.74
N ARG A 51 19.74 3.29 -22.44
CA ARG A 51 19.80 3.89 -21.11
C ARG A 51 18.44 4.43 -20.67
N ALA A 52 17.72 5.14 -21.55
CA ALA A 52 16.40 5.67 -21.24
C ALA A 52 15.38 4.54 -20.97
N ILE A 53 15.40 3.48 -21.77
CA ILE A 53 14.57 2.28 -21.58
C ILE A 53 14.90 1.61 -20.24
N GLN A 54 16.18 1.46 -19.92
CA GLN A 54 16.62 0.83 -18.68
C GLN A 54 16.20 1.64 -17.44
N VAL A 55 16.36 2.97 -17.48
CA VAL A 55 15.93 3.86 -16.39
C VAL A 55 14.42 3.77 -16.18
N ASN A 56 13.64 3.77 -17.27
CA ASN A 56 12.18 3.63 -17.17
C ASN A 56 11.77 2.28 -16.59
N LYS A 57 12.41 1.17 -17.01
CA LYS A 57 12.17 -0.17 -16.44
C LYS A 57 12.45 -0.21 -14.94
N VAL A 58 13.60 0.33 -14.51
CA VAL A 58 13.97 0.38 -13.09
C VAL A 58 12.98 1.22 -12.29
N LEU A 59 12.56 2.38 -12.84
CA LEU A 59 11.56 3.24 -12.21
C LEU A 59 10.22 2.51 -12.05
N THR A 60 9.74 1.82 -13.08
CA THR A 60 8.50 1.05 -13.01
C THR A 60 8.57 -0.03 -11.93
N ILE A 61 9.66 -0.82 -11.90
CA ILE A 61 9.86 -1.86 -10.87
C ILE A 61 9.85 -1.22 -9.48
N PHE A 62 10.57 -0.12 -9.30
CA PHE A 62 10.60 0.60 -8.02
C PHE A 62 9.22 1.09 -7.58
N CYS A 63 8.45 1.70 -8.50
CA CYS A 63 7.08 2.12 -8.23
C CYS A 63 6.18 0.94 -7.83
N THR A 64 6.30 -0.22 -8.50
CA THR A 64 5.50 -1.40 -8.15
C THR A 64 5.80 -1.91 -6.74
N ILE A 65 7.08 -1.93 -6.34
CA ILE A 65 7.49 -2.33 -4.99
C ILE A 65 6.90 -1.38 -3.95
N ILE A 66 6.96 -0.06 -4.19
CA ILE A 66 6.35 0.93 -3.30
C ILE A 66 4.85 0.70 -3.17
N MET A 67 4.13 0.52 -4.28
CA MET A 67 2.68 0.30 -4.24
C MET A 67 2.33 -0.98 -3.48
N CYS A 68 3.07 -2.08 -3.70
CA CYS A 68 2.88 -3.32 -2.96
C CYS A 68 3.11 -3.16 -1.46
N THR A 69 4.16 -2.43 -1.05
CA THR A 69 4.42 -2.17 0.38
C THR A 69 3.32 -1.34 1.02
N ILE A 70 2.84 -0.29 0.35
CA ILE A 70 1.73 0.55 0.84
C ILE A 70 0.48 -0.32 1.06
N ILE A 71 0.08 -1.10 0.05
CA ILE A 71 -1.09 -1.97 0.15
C ILE A 71 -0.92 -2.98 1.30
N GLY A 72 0.25 -3.62 1.40
CA GLY A 72 0.56 -4.57 2.48
C GLY A 72 0.44 -3.95 3.88
N THR A 73 0.91 -2.71 4.06
CA THR A 73 0.80 -2.01 5.34
C THR A 73 -0.65 -1.68 5.69
N ILE A 74 -1.45 -1.21 4.73
CA ILE A 74 -2.87 -0.90 4.92
C ILE A 74 -3.64 -2.17 5.31
N CYS A 75 -3.44 -3.27 4.59
CA CYS A 75 -4.05 -4.56 4.91
C CYS A 75 -3.69 -5.03 6.33
N SER A 76 -2.42 -4.88 6.73
CA SER A 76 -1.95 -5.26 8.06
C SER A 76 -2.62 -4.43 9.16
N ILE A 77 -2.75 -3.11 8.97
CA ILE A 77 -3.43 -2.21 9.91
C ILE A 77 -4.90 -2.62 10.07
N ILE A 78 -5.61 -2.85 8.96
CA ILE A 78 -7.02 -3.27 8.99
C ILE A 78 -7.17 -4.60 9.75
N ALA A 79 -6.30 -5.57 9.49
CA ALA A 79 -6.31 -6.85 10.19
C ALA A 79 -6.12 -6.69 11.71
N LEU A 80 -5.16 -5.86 12.12
CA LEU A 80 -4.91 -5.57 13.54
C LEU A 80 -6.10 -4.88 14.20
N LEU A 81 -6.73 -3.92 13.53
CA LEU A 81 -7.93 -3.23 14.03
C LEU A 81 -9.09 -4.20 14.22
N ARG A 82 -9.32 -5.11 13.26
CA ARG A 82 -10.34 -6.16 13.35
C ARG A 82 -10.09 -7.08 14.55
N ILE A 83 -8.84 -7.49 14.79
CA ILE A 83 -8.49 -8.33 15.94
C ILE A 83 -8.72 -7.57 17.26
N LYS A 84 -8.30 -6.30 17.33
CA LYS A 84 -8.49 -5.46 18.53
C LYS A 84 -9.97 -5.23 18.84
N SER A 85 -10.78 -4.95 17.83
CA SER A 85 -12.24 -4.78 17.98
C SER A 85 -12.88 -6.04 18.56
N LYS A 86 -12.59 -7.23 18.00
CA LYS A 86 -13.10 -8.50 18.54
C LYS A 86 -12.64 -8.78 19.97
N ARG A 87 -11.38 -8.46 20.31
CA ARG A 87 -10.88 -8.63 21.68
C ARG A 87 -11.58 -7.69 22.67
N MET A 88 -11.83 -6.45 22.25
CA MET A 88 -12.53 -5.46 23.07
C MET A 88 -13.99 -5.86 23.31
N GLU A 89 -14.68 -6.41 22.31
CA GLU A 89 -16.05 -6.92 22.46
C GLU A 89 -16.11 -8.03 23.53
N ARG A 90 -15.24 -9.03 23.43
CA ARG A 90 -15.18 -10.10 24.46
C ARG A 90 -14.85 -9.58 25.85
N LEU A 91 -13.96 -8.58 25.94
CA LEU A 91 -13.64 -7.96 27.23
C LEU A 91 -14.86 -7.23 27.82
N LYS A 92 -15.62 -6.51 26.98
CA LYS A 92 -16.86 -5.84 27.41
C LYS A 92 -17.91 -6.85 27.87
N GLU A 93 -18.08 -7.95 27.14
CA GLU A 93 -18.99 -9.04 27.53
C GLU A 93 -18.58 -9.65 28.88
N ALA A 94 -17.31 -9.97 29.08
CA ALA A 94 -16.80 -10.51 30.34
C ALA A 94 -16.99 -9.53 31.52
N VAL A 95 -16.73 -8.23 31.30
CA VAL A 95 -16.94 -7.19 32.33
C VAL A 95 -18.43 -7.03 32.65
N ALA A 96 -19.31 -7.08 31.64
CA ALA A 96 -20.76 -6.98 31.85
C ALA A 96 -21.27 -8.20 32.63
N GLU A 97 -20.81 -9.39 32.29
CA GLU A 97 -21.15 -10.64 33.00
C GLU A 97 -20.72 -10.57 34.47
N GLU A 98 -19.46 -10.22 34.75
CA GLU A 98 -18.97 -10.07 36.13
C GLU A 98 -19.72 -8.97 36.88
N SER A 99 -19.95 -7.81 36.26
CA SER A 99 -20.72 -6.72 36.86
C SER A 99 -22.14 -7.14 37.24
N SER A 100 -22.80 -7.97 36.42
CA SER A 100 -24.13 -8.52 36.72
C SER A 100 -24.13 -9.51 37.89
N LYS A 101 -23.08 -10.34 38.01
CA LYS A 101 -22.88 -11.24 39.16
C LYS A 101 -22.69 -10.48 40.46
N TYR A 102 -21.88 -9.41 40.44
CA TYR A 102 -21.73 -8.54 41.61
C TYR A 102 -23.04 -7.84 41.96
N SER A 103 -23.73 -7.22 40.99
CA SER A 103 -25.02 -6.55 41.23
C SER A 103 -26.10 -7.47 41.81
N SER A 104 -26.13 -8.75 41.42
CA SER A 104 -27.12 -9.72 41.91
C SER A 104 -26.77 -10.33 43.27
N ARG A 105 -25.48 -10.42 43.61
CA ARG A 105 -25.01 -11.00 44.89
C ARG A 105 -24.91 -10.01 46.02
N SER A 106 -24.82 -8.71 45.73
CA SER A 106 -24.84 -7.68 46.76
C SER A 106 -26.14 -6.88 46.73
N PRO A 107 -27.12 -7.15 47.61
CA PRO A 107 -27.94 -6.06 48.12
C PRO A 107 -27.04 -5.28 49.09
N ILE A 108 -26.01 -4.59 48.57
CA ILE A 108 -25.41 -3.53 49.37
C ILE A 108 -26.38 -2.37 49.20
N PRO A 109 -27.22 -2.07 50.21
CA PRO A 109 -28.10 -0.91 50.12
C PRO A 109 -27.22 0.31 49.86
N CYS A 110 -27.64 1.18 48.96
CA CYS A 110 -26.98 2.44 48.62
C CYS A 110 -26.67 3.34 49.85
N ARG A 111 -27.11 2.96 51.06
CA ARG A 111 -26.78 3.61 52.34
C ARG A 111 -25.28 3.66 52.63
N TRP A 112 -24.49 2.62 52.34
CA TRP A 112 -23.07 2.61 52.73
C TRP A 112 -22.20 3.59 51.93
N ARG A 113 -22.69 4.12 50.80
CA ARG A 113 -21.97 5.13 50.01
C ARG A 113 -22.13 6.55 50.56
N LEU A 114 -23.11 6.80 51.43
CA LEU A 114 -23.34 8.12 52.04
C LEU A 114 -22.56 8.32 53.35
N ASP A 115 -22.34 7.26 54.13
CA ASP A 115 -21.64 7.37 55.43
C ASP A 115 -20.14 7.67 55.28
N LEU A 116 -19.52 7.31 54.15
CA LEU A 116 -18.10 7.65 53.90
C LEU A 116 -17.90 9.12 53.52
N ILE A 117 -18.90 9.76 52.91
CA ILE A 117 -18.83 11.19 52.53
C ILE A 117 -19.10 12.07 53.75
N GLN A 118 -19.98 11.62 54.65
CA GLN A 118 -20.35 12.37 55.85
C GLN A 118 -19.23 12.44 56.91
N ASN A 119 -18.29 11.49 56.90
CA ASN A 119 -17.13 11.50 57.81
C ASN A 119 -15.92 12.30 57.27
N PHE A 120 -15.95 12.77 56.01
CA PHE A 120 -14.84 13.52 55.38
C PHE A 120 -15.15 15.00 55.11
N LEU A 121 -16.38 15.46 55.35
CA LEU A 121 -16.75 16.86 55.21
C LEU A 121 -16.92 17.52 56.58
N PRO A 122 -16.05 18.47 56.96
CA PRO A 122 -16.29 19.30 58.13
C PRO A 122 -17.53 20.17 57.86
N GLU A 123 -18.63 19.80 58.53
CA GLU A 123 -19.71 20.66 58.98
C GLU A 123 -19.90 21.96 58.17
N ARG A 124 -20.52 21.86 56.99
CA ARG A 124 -21.35 22.97 56.45
C ARG A 124 -22.23 22.55 55.29
N THR A 125 -23.46 23.05 55.38
CA THR A 125 -24.54 23.16 54.39
C THR A 125 -25.39 21.91 54.08
N PRO A 126 -26.70 21.93 54.40
CA PRO A 126 -27.64 20.93 53.92
C PRO A 126 -27.95 21.20 52.44
N LEU A 127 -27.61 20.26 51.57
CA LEU A 127 -28.11 20.23 50.20
C LEU A 127 -29.40 19.43 50.17
N THR A 128 -30.49 20.12 49.86
CA THR A 128 -31.80 19.56 49.58
C THR A 128 -31.70 18.66 48.34
N VAL A 129 -31.81 17.36 48.53
CA VAL A 129 -31.96 16.40 47.43
C VAL A 129 -33.41 16.43 46.99
N ILE A 130 -33.67 17.01 45.81
CA ILE A 130 -34.95 16.89 45.12
C ILE A 130 -34.89 15.59 44.33
N CYS A 131 -35.75 14.63 44.70
CA CYS A 131 -35.99 13.41 43.95
C CYS A 131 -36.83 13.69 42.70
#